data_AF-A0A2N1M7P4-F1
#
_entry.id   AF-A0A2N1M7P4-F1
#
_cell.length_a   1.000
_cell.length_b   1.000
_cell.length_c   1.000
_cell.angle_alpha   90.00
_cell.angle_beta   90.00
_cell.angle_gamma   90.00
#
_symmetry.space_group_name_H-M   'P 1'
#
loop_
_entity.id
_entity.type
_entity.pdbx_description
1 polymer ?
#
loop_
_entity_poly.entity_id
_entity_poly.type
_entity_poly.pdbx_seq_one_letter_code
_entity_poly.pdbx_strand_id
1 'polypeptide(L)'
;MIFSLNIYDSINFSTNAWNSVSQQTINNCWRHTGILPQNEIGNKIEDYDDQAVRDEMELQDLINQLLFDDPMDIKEFLHIDDFLKRNEGLSDEKVISMVKSNNNKPETDPNEGELLEIISKREALEYLDDLVVFFEHSLNVSSDSTELNLLKKLRH
;
A
#
# COMPACT_ATOMS: atom_id res chain seq x y z
N MET A 1 -13.55 -29.08 22.00
CA MET A 1 -14.06 -27.77 22.43
C MET A 1 -13.48 -26.76 21.46
N ILE A 2 -14.28 -26.25 20.52
CA ILE A 2 -13.82 -25.25 19.55
C ILE A 2 -14.09 -23.89 20.19
N PHE A 3 -13.04 -23.15 20.52
CA PHE A 3 -13.21 -21.75 20.90
C PHE A 3 -13.68 -20.99 19.65
N SER A 4 -14.90 -20.47 19.69
CA SER A 4 -15.33 -19.54 18.64
C SER A 4 -14.54 -18.25 18.83
N LEU A 5 -13.47 -18.10 18.05
CA LEU A 5 -12.71 -16.87 17.99
C LEU A 5 -13.60 -15.82 17.30
N ASN A 6 -14.03 -14.81 18.05
CA ASN A 6 -14.72 -13.68 17.45
C ASN A 6 -13.72 -12.55 17.11
N ILE A 7 -14.21 -11.52 16.42
CA ILE A 7 -13.37 -10.38 16.00
C ILE A 7 -12.77 -9.66 17.21
N TYR A 8 -13.53 -9.52 18.31
CA TYR A 8 -13.06 -8.88 19.54
C TYR A 8 -11.88 -9.66 20.16
N ASP A 9 -11.98 -10.99 20.23
CA ASP A 9 -10.91 -11.85 20.72
C ASP A 9 -9.65 -11.75 19.84
N SER A 10 -9.84 -11.69 18.51
CA SER A 10 -8.76 -11.56 17.54
C SER A 10 -8.00 -10.23 17.69
N ILE A 11 -8.71 -9.12 17.91
CA ILE A 11 -8.12 -7.80 18.14
C ILE A 11 -7.32 -7.82 19.44
N ASN A 12 -7.88 -8.37 20.51
CA ASN A 12 -7.20 -8.46 21.80
C ASN A 12 -5.96 -9.35 21.73
N PHE A 13 -6.01 -10.48 21.02
CA PHE A 13 -4.83 -11.33 20.83
C PHE A 13 -3.74 -10.63 20.03
N SER A 14 -4.10 -9.94 18.95
CA SER A 14 -3.12 -9.16 18.17
C SER A 14 -2.47 -8.07 19.02
N THR A 15 -3.28 -7.35 19.81
CA THR A 15 -2.81 -6.31 20.72
C THR A 15 -1.87 -6.87 21.78
N ASN A 16 -2.26 -7.97 22.43
CA ASN A 16 -1.44 -8.62 23.45
C ASN A 16 -0.15 -9.20 22.87
N ALA A 17 -0.22 -9.81 21.69
CA ALA A 17 0.95 -10.32 20.98
C ALA A 17 1.93 -9.18 20.67
N TRP A 18 1.44 -8.06 20.11
CA TRP A 18 2.27 -6.89 19.84
C TRP A 18 2.91 -6.33 21.11
N ASN A 19 2.13 -6.15 22.18
CA ASN A 19 2.64 -5.65 23.46
C ASN A 19 3.65 -6.59 24.14
N SER A 20 3.66 -7.88 23.78
CA SER A 20 4.65 -8.84 24.28
C SER A 20 5.98 -8.80 23.53
N VAL A 21 6.05 -8.10 22.38
CA VAL A 21 7.28 -7.95 21.61
C VAL A 21 8.24 -7.05 22.36
N SER A 22 9.41 -7.58 22.72
CA SER A 22 10.46 -6.83 23.38
C SER A 22 11.27 -5.99 22.39
N GLN A 23 11.89 -4.90 22.86
CA GLN A 23 12.82 -4.11 22.04
C GLN A 23 14.00 -4.95 21.52
N GLN A 24 14.46 -5.94 22.31
CA GLN A 24 15.50 -6.87 21.86
C GLN A 24 15.02 -7.71 20.67
N THR A 25 13.76 -8.14 20.66
CA THR A 25 13.17 -8.88 19.55
C THR A 25 13.15 -8.02 18.28
N ILE A 26 12.70 -6.76 18.39
CA ILE A 26 12.68 -5.82 17.26
C ILE A 26 14.09 -5.61 16.71
N ASN A 27 15.05 -5.32 17.59
CA ASN A 27 16.43 -5.04 17.24
C ASN A 27 17.09 -6.26 16.55
N ASN A 28 16.87 -7.47 17.09
CA ASN A 28 17.34 -8.71 16.46
C ASN A 28 16.72 -8.94 15.08
N CYS A 29 15.41 -8.69 14.92
CA CYS A 29 14.72 -8.84 13.63
C CYS A 29 15.29 -7.87 12.58
N TRP A 30 15.46 -6.59 12.92
CA TRP A 30 16.03 -5.61 12.01
C TRP A 30 17.48 -5.91 11.63
N ARG A 31 18.28 -6.44 12.57
CA ARG A 31 19.63 -6.94 12.27
C ARG A 31 19.60 -8.15 11.32
N HIS A 32 18.64 -9.05 11.50
CA HIS A 32 18.52 -10.24 10.67
C HIS A 32 18.10 -9.91 9.23
N THR A 33 17.21 -8.92 9.05
CA THR A 33 16.79 -8.45 7.73
C THR A 33 17.81 -7.53 7.06
N GLY A 34 18.86 -7.11 7.79
CA GLY A 34 19.88 -6.18 7.29
C GLY A 34 19.43 -4.72 7.28
N ILE A 35 18.31 -4.39 7.91
CA ILE A 35 17.86 -3.02 8.13
C ILE A 35 18.82 -2.30 9.08
N LEU A 36 19.27 -2.99 10.14
CA LEU A 36 20.33 -2.49 11.00
C LEU A 36 21.70 -3.03 10.54
N PRO A 37 22.74 -2.17 10.50
CA PRO A 37 24.08 -2.59 10.14
C PRO A 37 24.61 -3.63 11.14
N GLN A 38 25.24 -4.69 10.62
CA GLN A 38 25.69 -5.83 11.45
C GLN A 38 26.85 -5.49 12.41
N ASN A 39 27.49 -4.33 12.23
CA ASN A 39 28.81 -4.01 12.78
C ASN A 39 28.83 -2.92 13.87
N GLU A 40 27.69 -2.46 14.37
CA GLU A 40 27.67 -1.51 15.50
C GLU A 40 27.94 -2.25 16.82
N ILE A 41 29.21 -2.55 17.03
CA ILE A 41 29.76 -2.92 18.32
C ILE A 41 29.81 -1.64 19.16
N GLY A 42 28.87 -1.54 20.09
CA GLY A 42 29.03 -0.76 21.30
C GLY A 42 28.54 0.68 21.23
N ASN A 43 27.39 0.90 21.86
CA ASN A 43 27.13 1.98 22.82
C ASN A 43 28.18 3.11 22.79
N LYS A 44 28.01 4.05 21.87
CA LYS A 44 28.17 5.44 22.25
C LYS A 44 26.76 5.97 22.40
N ILE A 45 26.34 6.17 23.64
CA ILE A 45 25.23 7.07 23.93
C ILE A 45 25.79 8.45 23.59
N GLU A 46 25.75 8.79 22.30
CA GLU A 46 25.81 10.18 21.89
C GLU A 46 24.55 10.84 22.44
N ASP A 47 24.67 12.12 22.79
CA ASP A 47 23.58 12.85 23.43
C ASP A 47 22.31 12.66 22.59
N TYR A 48 21.23 12.21 23.23
CA TYR A 48 20.01 11.78 22.51
C TYR A 48 19.47 12.87 21.58
N ASP A 49 19.72 14.13 21.93
CA ASP A 49 19.34 15.32 21.17
C ASP A 49 20.17 15.47 19.87
N ASP A 50 21.48 15.22 19.94
CA ASP A 50 22.37 15.32 18.78
C ASP A 50 22.14 14.18 17.77
N GLN A 51 21.75 12.99 18.24
CA GLN A 51 21.42 11.86 17.35
C GLN A 51 20.09 12.08 16.63
N ALA A 52 19.06 12.58 17.33
CA ALA A 52 17.76 12.85 16.72
C ALA A 52 17.85 13.86 15.57
N VAL A 53 18.67 14.91 15.72
CA VAL A 53 18.90 15.90 14.66
C VAL A 53 19.62 15.29 13.44
N ARG A 54 20.58 14.39 13.67
CA ARG A 54 21.27 13.68 12.58
C ARG A 54 20.32 12.73 11.85
N ASP A 55 19.51 11.99 12.59
CA ASP A 55 18.52 11.07 12.04
C ASP A 55 17.48 11.83 11.21
N GLU A 56 17.02 13.00 11.69
CA GLU A 56 16.08 13.86 10.97
C GLU A 56 16.67 14.33 9.61
N MET A 57 17.95 14.70 9.61
CA MET A 57 18.66 15.10 8.38
C MET A 57 18.81 13.95 7.39
N GLU A 58 19.25 12.77 7.86
CA GLU A 58 19.42 11.58 6.99
C GLU A 58 18.08 11.13 6.39
N LEU A 59 17.03 11.11 7.20
CA LEU A 59 15.69 10.75 6.74
C LEU A 59 15.15 11.77 5.73
N GLN A 60 15.40 13.07 5.88
CA GLN A 60 15.03 14.06 4.87
C GLN A 60 15.74 13.83 3.54
N ASP A 61 17.03 13.49 3.56
CA ASP A 61 17.78 13.16 2.35
C ASP A 61 17.26 11.89 1.65
N LEU A 62 16.78 10.90 2.43
CA LEU A 62 16.11 9.71 1.90
C LEU A 62 14.74 10.05 1.31
N ILE A 63 13.95 10.90 1.97
CA ILE A 63 12.65 11.36 1.46
C ILE A 63 12.84 12.11 0.15
N ASN A 64 13.86 12.97 0.04
CA ASN A 64 14.17 13.70 -1.19
C ASN A 64 14.55 12.77 -2.37
N GLN A 65 15.02 11.54 -2.09
CA GLN A 65 15.31 10.53 -3.11
C GLN A 65 14.06 9.77 -3.55
N LEU A 66 13.02 9.72 -2.71
CA LEU A 66 11.71 9.23 -3.09
C LEU A 66 11.10 10.31 -3.99
N LEU A 67 11.07 10.06 -5.29
CA LEU A 67 10.57 10.98 -6.33
C LEU A 67 9.06 11.20 -6.22
N PHE A 68 8.58 11.74 -5.10
CA PHE A 68 7.20 12.12 -4.91
C PHE A 68 6.87 13.31 -5.82
N ASP A 69 5.67 13.29 -6.43
CA ASP A 69 5.19 14.37 -7.29
C ASP A 69 5.04 15.69 -6.51
N ASP A 70 4.75 15.59 -5.21
CA ASP A 70 4.69 16.70 -4.26
C ASP A 70 5.83 16.54 -3.23
N PRO A 71 6.83 17.43 -3.21
CA PRO A 71 7.94 17.33 -2.27
C PRO A 71 7.46 17.59 -0.84
N MET A 72 7.71 16.62 0.03
CA MET A 72 7.27 16.59 1.42
C MET A 72 8.46 16.69 2.37
N ASP A 73 8.31 17.45 3.45
CA ASP A 73 9.31 17.48 4.52
C ASP A 73 9.13 16.31 5.49
N ILE A 74 10.16 16.03 6.29
CA ILE A 74 10.15 14.90 7.22
C ILE A 74 9.05 14.99 8.27
N LYS A 75 8.67 16.20 8.69
CA LYS A 75 7.62 16.37 9.71
C LYS A 75 6.26 16.06 9.11
N GLU A 76 6.04 16.51 7.89
CA GLU A 76 4.85 16.18 7.12
C GLU A 76 4.79 14.68 6.82
N PHE A 77 5.91 14.06 6.46
CA PHE A 77 6.00 12.61 6.21
C PHE A 77 5.69 11.78 7.47
N LEU A 78 6.27 12.16 8.62
CA LEU A 78 6.04 11.47 9.90
C LEU A 78 4.62 11.66 10.46
N HIS A 79 3.93 12.70 10.03
CA HIS A 79 2.57 13.04 10.49
C HIS A 79 1.53 12.92 9.38
N ILE A 80 1.84 12.20 8.29
CA ILE A 80 0.93 12.04 7.16
C ILE A 80 -0.42 11.47 7.61
N ASP A 81 -0.40 10.55 8.59
CA ASP A 81 -1.58 9.94 9.19
C ASP A 81 -2.50 10.94 9.91
N ASP A 82 -1.96 12.07 10.40
CA ASP A 82 -2.75 13.12 11.04
C ASP A 82 -3.53 13.94 10.02
N PHE A 83 -2.99 14.08 8.79
CA PHE A 83 -3.64 14.74 7.66
C PHE A 83 -4.58 13.82 6.89
N LEU A 84 -4.33 12.50 6.92
CA LEU A 84 -5.30 11.54 6.47
C LEU A 84 -6.54 11.71 7.34
N LYS A 85 -7.62 12.18 6.72
CA LYS A 85 -8.92 12.30 7.35
C LYS A 85 -9.22 10.93 7.95
N ARG A 86 -9.02 10.78 9.26
CA ARG A 86 -9.46 9.60 10.01
C ARG A 86 -10.87 9.41 9.52
N ASN A 87 -11.16 8.26 8.90
CA ASN A 87 -12.52 7.91 8.60
C ASN A 87 -13.22 7.95 9.96
N GLU A 88 -13.89 9.07 10.28
CA GLU A 88 -14.86 9.13 11.35
C GLU A 88 -15.68 7.88 11.12
N GLY A 89 -15.61 6.95 12.07
CA GLY A 89 -16.32 5.68 11.95
C GLY A 89 -17.72 6.00 11.48
N LEU A 90 -18.16 5.32 10.41
CA LEU A 90 -19.46 5.60 9.81
C LEU A 90 -20.48 5.68 10.94
N SER A 91 -21.10 6.84 11.13
CA SER A 91 -22.13 7.01 12.15
C SER A 91 -23.23 5.98 11.92
N ASP A 92 -23.87 5.51 12.98
CA ASP A 92 -24.92 4.50 12.89
C ASP A 92 -26.02 4.92 11.88
N GLU A 93 -26.34 6.21 11.80
CA GLU A 93 -27.30 6.75 10.82
C GLU A 93 -26.82 6.60 9.37
N LYS A 94 -25.51 6.74 9.14
CA LYS A 94 -24.88 6.57 7.82
C LYS A 94 -24.81 5.09 7.44
N VAL A 95 -24.53 4.20 8.39
CA VAL A 95 -24.61 2.74 8.20
C VAL A 95 -26.04 2.32 7.86
N ILE A 96 -27.02 2.78 8.65
CA ILE A 96 -28.44 2.47 8.44
C ILE A 96 -28.93 2.96 7.08
N SER A 97 -28.49 4.16 6.65
CA SER A 97 -28.88 4.69 5.33
C SER A 97 -28.26 3.90 4.17
N MET A 98 -27.00 3.45 4.27
CA MET A 98 -26.37 2.58 3.26
C MET A 98 -27.10 1.23 3.12
N VAL A 99 -27.45 0.59 4.25
CA VAL A 99 -28.20 -0.68 4.25
C VAL A 99 -29.60 -0.50 3.66
N LYS A 100 -30.31 0.56 4.06
CA LYS A 100 -31.65 0.84 3.53
C LYS A 100 -31.64 1.17 2.03
N SER A 101 -30.61 1.89 1.54
CA SER A 101 -30.45 2.18 0.12
C SER A 101 -30.20 0.94 -0.73
N ASN A 102 -29.53 -0.09 -0.19
CA ASN A 102 -29.35 -1.37 -0.88
C ASN A 102 -30.61 -2.21 -0.96
N ASN A 103 -31.53 -2.09 -0.01
CA ASN A 103 -32.81 -2.83 0.00
C ASN A 103 -33.84 -2.31 -1.03
N ASN A 104 -33.59 -1.15 -1.66
CA ASN A 104 -34.46 -0.59 -2.69
C ASN A 104 -33.99 -0.91 -4.12
N LYS A 105 -32.86 -1.62 -4.28
CA LYS A 105 -32.46 -2.19 -5.56
C LYS A 105 -33.14 -3.56 -5.69
N PRO A 106 -33.77 -3.89 -6.84
CA PRO A 106 -34.20 -5.26 -7.07
C PRO A 106 -32.98 -6.18 -6.93
N GLU A 107 -33.13 -7.27 -6.18
CA GLU A 107 -32.09 -8.29 -6.03
C GLU A 107 -31.67 -8.73 -7.43
N THR A 108 -30.50 -8.25 -7.84
CA THR A 108 -29.80 -8.76 -9.02
C THR A 108 -28.92 -9.86 -8.48
N ASP A 109 -29.01 -11.03 -9.12
CA ASP A 109 -28.26 -12.24 -8.81
C ASP A 109 -26.81 -11.92 -8.37
N PRO A 110 -26.32 -12.42 -7.21
CA PRO A 110 -24.95 -12.20 -6.75
C PRO A 110 -23.86 -12.72 -7.71
N ASN A 111 -24.25 -13.43 -8.78
CA ASN A 111 -23.36 -13.89 -9.83
C ASN A 111 -23.09 -12.83 -10.92
N GLU A 112 -23.75 -11.69 -10.89
CA GLU A 112 -23.33 -10.52 -11.65
C GLU A 112 -22.36 -9.72 -10.77
N GLY A 113 -21.07 -10.07 -10.87
CA GLY A 113 -19.99 -9.22 -10.35
C GLY A 113 -20.17 -7.78 -10.81
N GLU A 114 -19.59 -6.82 -10.06
CA GLU A 114 -19.52 -5.41 -10.43
C GLU A 114 -19.51 -5.28 -11.95
N LEU A 115 -20.52 -4.59 -12.51
CA LEU A 115 -20.57 -4.28 -13.94
C LEU A 115 -19.28 -3.51 -14.25
N LEU A 116 -18.23 -4.25 -14.60
CA LEU A 116 -17.08 -3.75 -15.31
C LEU A 116 -17.69 -2.93 -16.44
N GLU A 117 -17.35 -1.65 -16.53
CA GLU A 117 -17.77 -0.83 -17.65
C GLU A 117 -17.46 -1.64 -18.92
N ILE A 118 -18.52 -2.11 -19.58
CA ILE A 118 -18.37 -2.98 -20.74
C ILE A 118 -17.88 -2.06 -21.84
N ILE A 119 -16.55 -1.97 -21.97
CA ILE A 119 -15.91 -1.19 -23.03
C ILE A 119 -16.43 -1.71 -24.37
N SER A 120 -16.70 -0.79 -25.28
CA SER A 120 -17.09 -1.17 -26.62
C SER A 120 -15.92 -1.87 -27.33
N LYS A 121 -16.22 -2.70 -28.34
CA LYS A 121 -15.18 -3.32 -29.18
C LYS A 121 -14.24 -2.30 -29.81
N ARG A 122 -14.74 -1.10 -30.07
CA ARG A 122 -13.95 0.00 -30.63
C ARG A 122 -12.96 0.55 -29.61
N GLU A 123 -13.41 0.84 -28.40
CA GLU A 123 -12.54 1.33 -27.32
C GLU A 123 -11.48 0.30 -26.94
N ALA A 124 -11.86 -1.00 -26.90
CA ALA A 124 -10.90 -2.08 -26.66
C ALA A 124 -9.78 -2.13 -27.72
N LEU A 125 -10.10 -1.84 -28.99
CA LEU A 125 -9.11 -1.78 -30.07
C LEU A 125 -8.24 -0.51 -29.99
N GLU A 126 -8.82 0.62 -29.58
CA GLU A 126 -8.08 1.87 -29.36
C GLU A 126 -7.04 1.69 -28.24
N TYR A 127 -7.42 1.08 -27.10
CA TYR A 127 -6.47 0.76 -26.02
C TYR A 127 -5.41 -0.27 -26.42
N LEU A 128 -5.75 -1.21 -27.30
CA LEU A 128 -4.79 -2.18 -27.82
C LEU A 128 -3.74 -1.50 -28.72
N ASP A 129 -4.14 -0.49 -29.49
CA ASP A 129 -3.22 0.32 -30.29
C ASP A 129 -2.27 1.14 -29.40
N ASP A 130 -2.79 1.74 -28.32
CA ASP A 130 -1.97 2.47 -27.34
C ASP A 130 -0.94 1.57 -26.66
N LEU A 131 -1.32 0.34 -26.29
CA LEU A 131 -0.41 -0.65 -25.72
C LEU A 131 0.68 -1.05 -26.72
N VAL A 132 0.35 -1.29 -27.98
CA VAL A 132 1.35 -1.60 -29.01
C VAL A 132 2.38 -0.47 -29.14
N VAL A 133 1.93 0.79 -29.18
CA VAL A 133 2.82 1.96 -29.25
C VAL A 133 3.71 2.06 -28.00
N PHE A 134 3.17 1.83 -26.81
CA PHE A 134 3.94 1.84 -25.57
C PHE A 134 5.07 0.80 -25.60
N PHE A 135 4.75 -0.45 -25.99
CA PHE A 135 5.73 -1.52 -26.06
C PHE A 135 6.75 -1.32 -27.20
N GLU A 136 6.36 -0.73 -28.32
CA GLU A 136 7.31 -0.38 -29.40
C GLU A 136 8.32 0.67 -28.95
N HIS A 137 7.92 1.64 -28.13
CA HIS A 137 8.83 2.64 -27.56
C HIS A 137 9.66 2.11 -26.39
N SER A 138 9.10 1.23 -25.54
CA SER A 138 9.79 0.70 -24.36
C SER A 138 10.82 -0.38 -24.70
N LEU A 139 10.61 -1.15 -25.78
CA LEU A 139 11.51 -2.23 -26.22
C LEU A 139 12.79 -1.77 -26.91
N ASN A 140 13.02 -0.46 -27.02
CA ASN A 140 14.36 0.09 -27.30
C ASN A 140 15.37 -0.20 -26.16
N VAL A 141 14.89 -0.70 -25.01
CA VAL A 141 15.70 -1.24 -23.91
C VAL A 141 15.38 -2.73 -23.76
N SER A 142 16.12 -3.57 -24.48
CA SER A 142 16.33 -5.00 -24.19
C SER A 142 15.07 -5.91 -24.09
N SER A 143 14.57 -6.32 -25.25
CA SER A 143 13.91 -7.61 -25.58
C SER A 143 12.89 -8.23 -24.60
N ASP A 144 11.61 -8.17 -24.98
CA ASP A 144 10.82 -9.37 -25.24
C ASP A 144 9.89 -9.15 -26.46
N SER A 145 10.26 -9.71 -27.62
CA SER A 145 9.50 -9.57 -28.88
C SER A 145 8.19 -10.38 -28.90
N THR A 146 8.01 -11.27 -27.93
CA THR A 146 6.92 -12.25 -27.91
C THR A 146 5.59 -11.58 -27.56
N GLU A 147 5.62 -10.65 -26.61
CA GLU A 147 4.45 -9.92 -26.13
C GLU A 147 3.88 -8.98 -27.20
N LEU A 148 4.76 -8.22 -27.88
CA LEU A 148 4.36 -7.38 -29.01
C LEU A 148 3.69 -8.17 -30.14
N ASN A 149 4.21 -9.37 -30.44
CA ASN A 149 3.64 -10.22 -31.49
C ASN A 149 2.27 -10.80 -31.09
N LEU A 150 2.06 -11.08 -29.80
CA LEU A 150 0.77 -11.48 -29.26
C LEU A 150 -0.27 -10.35 -29.35
N LEU A 151 0.11 -9.14 -28.92
CA LEU A 151 -0.77 -7.96 -28.99
C LEU A 151 -1.17 -7.65 -30.44
N LYS A 152 -0.22 -7.68 -31.39
CA LYS A 152 -0.51 -7.48 -32.81
C LYS A 152 -1.42 -8.54 -33.41
N LYS A 153 -1.38 -9.79 -32.92
CA LYS A 153 -2.31 -10.84 -33.35
C LYS A 153 -3.73 -10.65 -32.84
N LEU A 154 -3.91 -10.09 -31.65
CA LEU A 154 -5.24 -9.84 -31.07
C LEU A 154 -6.02 -8.74 -31.83
N ARG A 155 -5.34 -7.95 -32.65
CA ARG A 155 -5.94 -6.94 -33.54
C ARG A 155 -6.59 -7.54 -34.79
N HIS A 156 -6.16 -8.73 -35.23
CA HIS A 156 -6.59 -9.39 -36.47
C HIS A 156 -7.57 -10.53 -36.23
#